data_AF-A0A2A5AJ80-F1
#
_entry.id   AF-A0A2A5AJ80-F1
#
_cell.length_a   1.000
_cell.length_b   1.000
_cell.length_c   1.000
_cell.angle_alpha   90.00
_cell.angle_beta   90.00
_cell.angle_gamma   90.00
#
_symmetry.space_group_name_H-M   'P 1'
#
loop_
_entity.id
_entity.type
_entity.pdbx_description
1 polymer ?
#
loop_
_entity_poly.entity_id
_entity_poly.type
_entity_poly.pdbx_seq_one_letter_code
_entity_poly.pdbx_strand_id
1 'polypeptide(L)'
;MEVWDTIKEGFEKAFGEVELKAKELKENLNEEFQVLKLRRELDSVKKEVDLVHQKMGEQIHEKMDLNEEISIDLFKQDISYMTSLKEKHTNIQKQMNYFYQENKKDTKQSLEIIIDKKDMVTEKPESKEEK
;
A
#
# COMPACT_ATOMS: atom_id res chain seq x y z
N MET A 1 28.14 48.55 12.65
CA MET A 1 27.58 47.41 13.42
C MET A 1 26.48 46.68 12.63
N GLU A 2 25.77 47.34 11.72
CA GLU A 2 24.59 46.80 11.00
C GLU A 2 24.82 45.64 10.02
N VAL A 3 25.96 45.57 9.32
CA VAL A 3 26.19 44.54 8.28
C VAL A 3 26.19 43.12 8.86
N TRP A 4 26.71 42.93 10.07
CA TRP A 4 26.74 41.62 10.73
C TRP A 4 25.33 41.20 11.15
N ASP A 5 24.53 42.11 11.69
CA ASP A 5 23.15 41.81 12.10
C ASP A 5 22.27 41.41 10.91
N THR A 6 22.43 42.08 9.76
CA THR A 6 21.71 41.72 8.52
C THR A 6 22.13 40.34 7.97
N ILE A 7 23.42 40.02 8.02
CA ILE A 7 23.92 38.71 7.60
C ILE A 7 23.38 37.61 8.53
N LYS A 8 23.34 37.88 9.84
CA LYS A 8 22.83 36.96 10.85
C LYS A 8 21.34 36.69 10.67
N GLU A 9 20.52 37.74 10.49
CA GLU A 9 19.09 37.59 10.19
C GLU A 9 18.84 36.81 8.89
N GLY A 10 19.63 37.06 7.85
CA GLY A 10 19.54 36.32 6.58
C GLY A 10 19.81 34.82 6.77
N PHE A 11 20.81 34.48 7.59
CA PHE A 11 21.13 33.10 7.94
C PHE A 11 20.05 32.43 8.79
N GLU A 12 19.55 33.10 9.83
CA GLU A 12 18.51 32.59 10.72
C GLU A 12 17.20 32.35 9.97
N LYS A 13 16.84 33.26 9.05
CA LYS A 13 15.66 33.11 8.20
C LYS A 13 15.79 31.92 7.24
N ALA A 14 16.93 31.79 6.56
CA ALA A 14 17.19 30.68 5.65
C ALA A 14 17.18 29.32 6.38
N PHE A 15 17.76 29.26 7.58
CA PHE A 15 17.74 28.05 8.40
C PHE A 15 16.32 27.69 8.88
N GLY A 16 15.54 28.68 9.30
CA GLY A 16 14.14 28.48 9.70
C GLY A 16 13.29 27.93 8.56
N GLU A 17 13.46 28.43 7.33
CA GLU A 17 12.76 27.93 6.14
C GLU A 17 13.15 26.47 5.79
N VAL A 18 14.42 26.11 5.96
CA VAL A 18 14.89 24.73 5.76
C VAL A 18 14.34 23.79 6.83
N GLU A 19 14.31 24.23 8.10
CA GLU A 19 13.76 23.42 9.20
C GLU A 19 12.25 23.19 9.03
N LEU A 20 11.51 24.21 8.57
CA LEU A 20 10.09 24.10 8.28
C LEU A 20 9.83 23.07 7.17
N LYS A 21 10.54 23.18 6.04
CA LYS A 21 10.45 22.23 4.92
C LYS A 21 10.85 20.80 5.32
N ALA A 22 11.84 20.65 6.21
CA ALA A 22 12.24 19.34 6.70
C ALA A 22 11.16 18.70 7.59
N LYS A 23 10.44 19.50 8.39
CA LYS A 23 9.29 19.02 9.17
C LYS A 23 8.13 18.60 8.28
N GLU A 24 7.77 19.43 7.30
CA GLU A 24 6.73 19.10 6.31
C GLU A 24 7.07 17.82 5.53
N LEU A 25 8.33 17.66 5.09
CA LEU A 25 8.76 16.45 4.38
C LEU A 25 8.69 15.20 5.27
N LYS A 26 9.03 15.33 6.56
CA LYS A 26 8.95 14.22 7.52
C LYS A 26 7.51 13.79 7.78
N GLU A 27 6.59 14.75 7.87
CA GLU A 27 5.15 14.48 8.05
C GLU A 27 4.57 13.79 6.81
N ASN A 28 4.85 14.31 5.60
CA ASN A 28 4.43 13.70 4.34
C ASN A 28 4.95 12.25 4.19
N LEU A 29 6.24 12.00 4.48
CA LEU A 29 6.83 10.66 4.43
C LEU A 29 6.18 9.70 5.45
N ASN A 30 5.83 10.19 6.62
CA ASN A 30 5.17 9.39 7.65
C ASN A 30 3.77 8.96 7.19
N GLU A 31 3.02 9.85 6.54
CA GLU A 31 1.70 9.56 5.99
C GLU A 31 1.78 8.57 4.82
N GLU A 32 2.72 8.75 3.90
CA GLU A 32 2.98 7.78 2.81
C GLU A 32 3.31 6.39 3.35
N PHE A 33 4.13 6.32 4.41
CA PHE A 33 4.47 5.05 5.06
C PHE A 33 3.25 4.36 5.68
N GLN A 34 2.32 5.12 6.27
CA GLN A 34 1.07 4.57 6.81
C GLN A 34 0.17 3.99 5.71
N VAL A 35 0.01 4.69 4.59
CA VAL A 35 -0.75 4.18 3.43
C VAL A 35 -0.11 2.89 2.89
N LEU A 36 1.23 2.84 2.80
CA LEU A 36 1.95 1.68 2.32
C LEU A 36 1.81 0.47 3.27
N LYS A 37 1.79 0.71 4.59
CA LYS A 37 1.51 -0.33 5.59
C LYS A 37 0.10 -0.90 5.44
N LEU A 38 -0.91 -0.03 5.35
CA LEU A 38 -2.31 -0.45 5.15
C LEU A 38 -2.49 -1.26 3.86
N ARG A 39 -1.78 -0.89 2.78
CA ARG A 39 -1.82 -1.64 1.53
C ARG A 39 -1.25 -3.06 1.67
N ARG A 40 -0.14 -3.24 2.39
CA ARG A 40 0.41 -4.57 2.68
C ARG A 40 -0.55 -5.41 3.52
N GLU A 41 -1.20 -4.81 4.51
CA GLU A 41 -2.23 -5.49 5.31
C GLU A 41 -3.42 -5.92 4.45
N LEU A 42 -3.86 -5.07 3.52
CA LEU A 42 -4.92 -5.40 2.57
C LEU A 42 -4.55 -6.58 1.66
N ASP A 43 -3.33 -6.59 1.14
CA ASP A 43 -2.83 -7.68 0.29
C ASP A 43 -2.73 -8.99 1.08
N SER A 44 -2.37 -8.94 2.36
CA SER A 44 -2.40 -10.12 3.24
C SER A 44 -3.82 -10.67 3.41
N VAL A 45 -4.80 -9.80 3.66
CA VAL A 45 -6.21 -10.21 3.80
C VAL A 45 -6.74 -10.84 2.51
N LYS A 46 -6.35 -10.33 1.33
CA LYS A 46 -6.72 -10.94 0.05
C LYS A 46 -6.15 -12.35 -0.11
N LYS A 47 -4.88 -12.56 0.24
CA LYS A 47 -4.26 -13.90 0.20
C LYS A 47 -4.96 -14.88 1.14
N GLU A 48 -5.34 -14.44 2.33
CA GLU A 48 -6.11 -15.27 3.27
C GLU A 48 -7.48 -15.64 2.71
N VAL A 49 -8.18 -14.69 2.06
CA VAL A 49 -9.45 -14.96 1.37
C VAL A 49 -9.28 -16.00 0.26
N ASP A 50 -8.26 -15.84 -0.59
CA ASP A 50 -7.99 -16.78 -1.69
C ASP A 50 -7.69 -18.19 -1.15
N LEU A 51 -6.93 -18.29 -0.06
CA LEU A 51 -6.64 -19.56 0.61
C LEU A 51 -7.90 -20.25 1.14
N VAL A 52 -8.79 -19.49 1.79
CA VAL A 52 -10.04 -20.05 2.32
C VAL A 52 -10.96 -20.50 1.18
N HIS A 53 -11.05 -19.73 0.09
CA HIS A 53 -11.78 -20.15 -1.10
C HIS A 53 -11.21 -21.43 -1.71
N GLN A 54 -9.88 -21.53 -1.83
CA GLN A 54 -9.24 -22.74 -2.35
C GLN A 54 -9.57 -23.96 -1.49
N LYS A 55 -9.41 -23.84 -0.17
CA LYS A 55 -9.73 -24.91 0.78
C LYS A 55 -11.19 -25.36 0.69
N MET A 56 -12.13 -24.39 0.62
CA MET A 56 -13.55 -24.71 0.43
C MET A 56 -13.80 -25.44 -0.89
N GLY A 57 -13.14 -25.01 -1.97
CA GLY A 57 -13.22 -25.65 -3.28
C GLY A 57 -12.68 -27.08 -3.27
N GLU A 58 -11.55 -27.33 -2.62
CA GLU A 58 -10.96 -28.66 -2.45
C GLU A 58 -11.89 -29.60 -1.67
N GLN A 59 -12.49 -29.12 -0.58
CA GLN A 59 -13.46 -29.89 0.20
C GLN A 59 -14.73 -30.22 -0.59
N ILE A 60 -15.24 -29.29 -1.39
CA ILE A 60 -16.37 -29.54 -2.28
C ILE A 60 -16.00 -30.61 -3.31
N HIS A 61 -14.82 -30.48 -3.93
CA HIS A 61 -14.36 -31.41 -4.95
C HIS A 61 -14.21 -32.83 -4.41
N GLU A 62 -13.58 -32.99 -3.24
CA GLU A 62 -13.42 -34.28 -2.56
C GLU A 62 -14.78 -34.96 -2.28
N LYS A 63 -15.77 -34.18 -1.80
CA LYS A 63 -17.10 -34.72 -1.53
C LYS A 63 -17.87 -35.09 -2.80
N MET A 64 -17.71 -34.32 -3.87
CA MET A 64 -18.28 -34.66 -5.18
C MET A 64 -17.67 -35.95 -5.75
N ASP A 65 -16.36 -36.13 -5.63
CA ASP A 65 -15.67 -37.34 -6.10
C ASP A 65 -16.12 -38.60 -5.34
N LEU A 66 -16.44 -38.45 -4.04
CA LEU A 66 -16.99 -39.51 -3.20
C LEU A 66 -18.51 -39.72 -3.37
N ASN A 67 -19.17 -38.91 -4.21
CA ASN A 67 -20.62 -38.89 -4.39
C ASN A 67 -21.38 -38.70 -3.05
N GLU A 68 -20.77 -37.96 -2.12
CA GLU A 68 -21.30 -37.64 -0.80
C GLU A 68 -22.09 -36.33 -0.82
N GLU A 69 -23.13 -36.25 0.00
CA GLU A 69 -23.93 -35.04 0.14
C GLU A 69 -23.14 -33.95 0.89
N ILE A 70 -23.10 -32.75 0.30
CA ILE A 70 -22.37 -31.61 0.85
C ILE A 70 -23.25 -30.90 1.89
N SER A 71 -22.92 -31.06 3.17
CA SER A 71 -23.60 -30.32 4.25
C SER A 71 -23.05 -28.90 4.41
N ILE A 72 -23.95 -27.91 4.46
CA ILE A 72 -23.61 -26.50 4.77
C ILE A 72 -22.92 -26.37 6.14
N ASP A 73 -23.22 -27.28 7.08
CA ASP A 73 -22.61 -27.26 8.42
C ASP A 73 -21.09 -27.45 8.38
N LEU A 74 -20.59 -28.18 7.38
CA LEU A 74 -19.16 -28.41 7.17
C LEU A 74 -18.40 -27.11 6.91
N PHE A 75 -19.06 -26.12 6.30
CA PHE A 75 -18.46 -24.85 5.87
C PHE A 75 -18.81 -23.66 6.77
N LYS A 76 -19.65 -23.84 7.80
CA LYS A 76 -20.09 -22.74 8.66
C LYS A 76 -18.92 -21.95 9.26
N GLN A 77 -17.87 -22.64 9.67
CA GLN A 77 -16.68 -22.01 10.23
C GLN A 77 -15.91 -21.20 9.17
N ASP A 78 -15.70 -21.75 7.98
CA ASP A 78 -14.97 -21.09 6.89
C ASP A 78 -15.76 -19.87 6.35
N ILE A 79 -17.09 -19.96 6.26
CA ILE A 79 -17.99 -18.83 5.92
C ILE A 79 -17.92 -17.72 6.98
N SER A 80 -17.93 -18.10 8.26
CA SER A 80 -17.83 -17.13 9.37
C SER A 80 -16.48 -16.42 9.35
N TYR A 81 -15.39 -17.15 9.08
CA TYR A 81 -14.06 -16.59 8.97
C TYR A 81 -13.93 -15.66 7.74
N MET A 82 -14.45 -16.07 6.58
CA MET A 82 -14.55 -15.21 5.38
C MET A 82 -15.30 -13.90 5.63
N THR A 83 -16.37 -13.96 6.41
CA THR A 83 -17.13 -12.76 6.81
C THR A 83 -16.26 -11.81 7.63
N SER A 84 -15.50 -12.33 8.59
CA SER A 84 -14.55 -11.54 9.38
C SER A 84 -13.43 -10.92 8.51
N LEU A 85 -12.89 -11.68 7.55
CA LEU A 85 -11.90 -11.16 6.60
C LEU A 85 -12.46 -10.02 5.74
N LYS A 86 -13.72 -10.13 5.31
CA LYS A 86 -14.42 -9.07 4.56
C LYS A 86 -14.62 -7.80 5.39
N GLU A 87 -14.95 -7.93 6.67
CA GLU A 87 -15.04 -6.79 7.59
C GLU A 87 -13.67 -6.11 7.77
N LYS A 88 -12.61 -6.91 7.98
CA LYS A 88 -11.24 -6.41 8.08
C LYS A 88 -10.81 -5.68 6.81
N HIS A 89 -11.05 -6.26 5.63
CA HIS A 89 -10.81 -5.62 4.34
C HIS A 89 -11.54 -4.29 4.21
N THR A 90 -12.83 -4.26 4.56
CA THR A 90 -13.65 -3.04 4.52
C THR A 90 -13.11 -1.96 5.46
N ASN A 91 -12.65 -2.33 6.65
CA ASN A 91 -12.07 -1.39 7.60
C ASN A 91 -10.76 -0.78 7.09
N ILE A 92 -9.86 -1.62 6.56
CA ILE A 92 -8.59 -1.15 5.96
C ILE A 92 -8.89 -0.21 4.78
N GLN A 93 -9.86 -0.53 3.92
CA GLN A 93 -10.25 0.35 2.82
C GLN A 93 -10.78 1.71 3.31
N LYS A 94 -11.57 1.74 4.39
CA LYS A 94 -12.03 2.99 4.99
C LYS A 94 -10.86 3.84 5.51
N GLN A 95 -9.89 3.21 6.18
CA GLN A 95 -8.69 3.91 6.66
C GLN A 95 -7.86 4.45 5.50
N MET A 96 -7.63 3.67 4.45
CA MET A 96 -6.93 4.15 3.25
C MET A 96 -7.66 5.33 2.60
N ASN A 97 -8.98 5.25 2.47
CA ASN A 97 -9.78 6.34 1.91
C ASN A 97 -9.74 7.61 2.76
N TYR A 98 -9.69 7.49 4.08
CA TYR A 98 -9.50 8.62 4.99
C TYR A 98 -8.18 9.35 4.69
N PHE A 99 -7.06 8.61 4.62
CA PHE A 99 -5.76 9.20 4.26
C PHE A 99 -5.77 9.85 2.87
N TYR A 100 -6.39 9.21 1.87
CA TYR A 100 -6.49 9.81 0.54
C TYR A 100 -7.38 11.06 0.49
N GLN A 101 -8.41 11.16 1.34
CA GLN A 101 -9.30 12.32 1.37
C GLN A 101 -8.72 13.49 2.15
N GLU A 102 -8.01 13.24 3.25
CA GLU A 102 -7.25 14.27 3.96
C GLU A 102 -6.13 14.82 3.06
N ASN A 103 -5.45 13.96 2.30
CA ASN A 103 -4.35 14.37 1.44
C ASN A 103 -4.81 15.07 0.15
N LYS A 104 -6.01 14.79 -0.37
CA LYS A 104 -6.53 15.42 -1.60
C LYS A 104 -6.89 16.90 -1.49
N LYS A 105 -6.80 17.53 -0.31
CA LYS A 105 -6.89 18.98 -0.20
C LYS A 105 -5.61 19.72 -0.63
N ASP A 106 -4.45 19.05 -0.70
CA ASP A 106 -3.19 19.66 -1.16
C ASP A 106 -2.33 18.81 -2.15
N THR A 107 -2.63 17.53 -2.38
CA THR A 107 -1.70 16.62 -3.09
C THR A 107 -2.17 16.12 -4.45
N LYS A 108 -2.73 16.98 -5.31
CA LYS A 108 -2.89 16.63 -6.74
C LYS A 108 -1.56 16.33 -7.44
N GLN A 109 -0.41 16.58 -6.80
CA GLN A 109 0.93 16.39 -7.35
C GLN A 109 1.76 15.26 -6.70
N SER A 110 1.31 14.64 -5.59
CA SER A 110 2.21 13.76 -4.80
C SER A 110 2.06 12.25 -5.05
N LEU A 111 1.06 11.81 -5.83
CA LEU A 111 0.74 10.38 -6.01
C LEU A 111 1.03 9.80 -7.39
N GLU A 112 1.78 10.51 -8.25
CA GLU A 112 2.31 9.96 -9.52
C GLU A 112 3.68 9.26 -9.35
N ILE A 113 4.12 8.99 -8.13
CA ILE A 113 5.45 8.43 -7.86
C ILE A 113 5.35 6.92 -7.52
N ILE A 114 5.62 6.12 -8.56
CA ILE A 114 6.16 4.73 -8.58
C ILE A 114 5.17 3.58 -8.34
N ILE A 115 4.30 3.29 -9.32
CA ILE A 115 3.94 1.90 -9.71
C ILE A 115 3.68 1.87 -11.23
N ASP A 116 4.75 1.74 -12.03
CA ASP A 116 4.99 0.64 -13.00
C ASP A 116 6.18 0.99 -13.92
N LYS A 117 7.39 0.59 -13.51
CA LYS A 117 8.55 0.43 -14.41
C LYS A 117 9.06 -1.01 -14.33
N LYS A 118 8.14 -1.97 -14.27
CA LYS A 118 8.48 -3.40 -14.35
C LYS A 118 8.44 -3.97 -15.78
N ASP A 119 8.45 -3.10 -16.79
CA ASP A 119 8.65 -3.44 -18.21
C ASP A 119 9.95 -2.85 -18.80
N MET A 120 11.01 -2.67 -18.00
CA MET A 120 12.35 -2.66 -18.60
C MET A 120 12.79 -4.12 -18.77
N VAL A 121 12.33 -4.67 -19.89
CA VAL A 121 12.92 -5.82 -20.56
C VAL A 121 14.43 -5.68 -20.49
N THR A 122 15.06 -6.69 -19.89
CA THR A 122 16.49 -6.95 -19.97
C THR A 122 16.89 -7.15 -21.43
N GLU A 123 17.27 -6.08 -22.11
CA GLU A 123 18.19 -6.18 -23.24
C GLU A 123 19.60 -5.91 -22.71
N LYS A 124 20.37 -6.99 -22.60
CA LYS A 124 21.82 -6.92 -22.43
C LYS A 124 22.42 -6.13 -23.59
N PRO A 125 23.39 -5.23 -23.37
CA PRO A 125 24.22 -4.71 -24.43
C PRO A 125 25.27 -5.77 -24.79
N GLU A 126 25.02 -6.58 -25.81
CA GLU A 126 26.09 -7.34 -26.47
C GLU A 126 26.49 -6.68 -27.78
N SER A 127 27.69 -6.08 -27.72
CA SER A 127 28.72 -6.02 -28.75
C SER A 127 28.43 -5.30 -30.08
N LYS A 128 29.12 -4.17 -30.25
CA LYS A 128 29.67 -3.77 -31.55
C LYS A 128 30.67 -4.84 -32.00
N GLU A 129 30.45 -5.44 -33.16
CA GLU A 129 31.54 -5.94 -33.99
C GLU A 129 31.19 -5.73 -35.48
N GLU A 130 32.24 -5.47 -36.25
CA GLU A 130 32.30 -4.77 -37.52
C GLU A 130 31.64 -5.49 -38.72
N LYS A 131 31.14 -4.69 -39.66
CA LYS A 131 31.47 -4.76 -41.09
C LYS A 131 31.09 -3.48 -41.83
#